data_AF-A0A520BM05-F1
#
_entry.id   AF-A0A520BM05-F1
#
_cell.length_a   1.000
_cell.length_b   1.000
_cell.length_c   1.000
_cell.angle_alpha   90.00
_cell.angle_beta   90.00
_cell.angle_gamma   90.00
#
_symmetry.space_group_name_H-M   'P 1'
#
loop_
_entity.id
_entity.type
_entity.pdbx_description
1 polymer ?
#
loop_
_entity_poly.entity_id
_entity_poly.type
_entity_poly.pdbx_seq_one_letter_code
_entity_poly.pdbx_strand_id
1 'polypeptide(L)'
;DICYTIIDFEDGINLGLVSEDYALEYLIKLVKDRIDTPKFNKLKSKEDRISYLRAVAIGSLIEDVVAIFIENEELILKGEFHHALTNKSKYQAQMKDIINLSIQNIYQSREVIEKEIVGYEILQTLLHKFITAVNNQHHHSLSNYDKLILKMLPEKFQNEKETLYQRLLQICHYVSLLTDGKALELFETINGRKKV
;
A
#
# COMPACT_ATOMS: atom_id res chain seq x y z
N ASP A 1 3.97 6.49 -7.49
CA ASP A 1 3.80 7.87 -6.99
C ASP A 1 2.54 8.53 -7.53
N ILE A 2 2.49 8.95 -8.80
CA ILE A 2 1.36 9.72 -9.37
C ILE A 2 -0.01 9.08 -9.08
N CYS A 3 -0.22 7.82 -9.50
CA CYS A 3 -1.53 7.17 -9.37
C CYS A 3 -1.93 7.01 -7.91
N TYR A 4 -1.08 6.45 -7.05
CA TYR A 4 -1.38 6.29 -5.62
C TYR A 4 -1.73 7.63 -4.98
N THR A 5 -0.91 8.66 -5.15
CA THR A 5 -1.17 9.97 -4.54
C THR A 5 -2.50 10.58 -4.95
N ILE A 6 -2.84 10.57 -6.25
CA ILE A 6 -4.06 11.23 -6.74
C ILE A 6 -5.31 10.38 -6.49
N ILE A 7 -5.22 9.05 -6.64
CA ILE A 7 -6.35 8.15 -6.42
C ILE A 7 -6.68 8.05 -4.94
N ASP A 8 -5.68 7.87 -4.07
CA ASP A 8 -5.92 7.82 -2.62
C ASP A 8 -6.53 9.14 -2.13
N PHE A 9 -6.11 10.27 -2.72
CA PHE A 9 -6.70 11.57 -2.44
C PHE A 9 -8.17 11.68 -2.91
N GLU A 10 -8.49 11.21 -4.12
CA GLU A 10 -9.88 11.08 -4.60
C GLU A 10 -10.73 10.22 -3.65
N ASP A 11 -10.21 9.07 -3.23
CA ASP A 11 -10.93 8.17 -2.33
C ASP A 11 -11.19 8.83 -0.97
N GLY A 12 -10.21 9.54 -0.42
CA GLY A 12 -10.41 10.34 0.80
C GLY A 12 -11.48 11.42 0.66
N ILE A 13 -11.61 12.04 -0.52
CA ILE A 13 -12.66 13.02 -0.80
C ILE A 13 -14.03 12.35 -0.90
N ASN A 14 -14.12 11.20 -1.57
CA ASN A 14 -15.36 10.44 -1.74
C ASN A 14 -15.86 9.89 -0.40
N LEU A 15 -14.95 9.45 0.48
CA LEU A 15 -15.24 9.04 1.85
C LEU A 15 -15.58 10.21 2.79
N GLY A 16 -15.47 11.46 2.32
CA GLY A 16 -15.77 12.65 3.12
C GLY A 16 -14.71 13.00 4.16
N LEU A 17 -13.53 12.39 4.10
CA LEU A 17 -12.38 12.68 4.95
C LEU A 17 -11.70 14.01 4.56
N VAL A 18 -11.89 14.43 3.32
CA VAL A 18 -11.47 15.73 2.79
C VAL A 18 -12.66 16.41 2.12
N SER A 19 -12.88 17.70 2.38
CA SER A 19 -13.98 18.45 1.75
C SER A 19 -13.67 18.75 0.27
N GLU A 20 -14.73 18.80 -0.55
CA GLU A 20 -14.59 19.02 -2.00
C GLU A 20 -13.95 20.37 -2.34
N ASP A 21 -14.36 21.44 -1.65
CA ASP A 21 -13.82 22.78 -1.85
C ASP A 21 -12.31 22.83 -1.60
N TYR A 22 -11.85 22.11 -0.57
CA TYR A 22 -10.44 22.02 -0.22
C TYR A 22 -9.67 21.18 -1.25
N ALA A 23 -10.26 20.10 -1.75
CA ALA A 23 -9.64 19.27 -2.79
C ALA A 23 -9.40 20.02 -4.10
N LEU A 24 -10.34 20.88 -4.51
CA LEU A 24 -10.21 21.70 -5.71
C LEU A 24 -8.98 22.61 -5.65
N GLU A 25 -8.74 23.23 -4.49
CA GLU A 25 -7.57 24.09 -4.28
C GLU A 25 -6.25 23.32 -4.45
N TYR A 26 -6.19 22.07 -4.00
CA TYR A 26 -4.98 21.24 -4.11
C TYR A 26 -4.77 20.68 -5.53
N LEU A 27 -5.85 20.44 -6.27
CA LEU A 27 -5.75 19.94 -7.64
C LEU A 27 -5.57 21.08 -8.66
N ILE A 28 -5.92 22.33 -8.32
CA ILE A 28 -6.00 23.42 -9.30
C ILE A 28 -4.69 23.66 -10.05
N LYS A 29 -3.53 23.60 -9.37
CA LYS A 29 -2.23 23.79 -10.03
C LYS A 29 -1.90 22.66 -11.00
N LEU A 30 -2.41 21.46 -10.77
CA LEU A 30 -2.21 20.30 -11.63
C LEU A 30 -3.12 20.37 -12.87
N VAL A 31 -4.28 21.01 -12.77
CA VAL A 31 -5.30 20.99 -13.84
C VAL A 31 -5.45 22.31 -14.59
N LYS A 32 -5.01 23.44 -14.03
CA LYS A 32 -5.32 24.80 -14.53
C LYS A 32 -5.08 25.03 -16.02
N ASP A 33 -4.02 24.43 -16.57
CA ASP A 33 -3.60 24.67 -17.96
C ASP A 33 -4.29 23.72 -18.95
N ARG A 34 -5.10 22.75 -18.46
CA ARG A 34 -5.68 21.66 -19.24
C ARG A 34 -7.15 21.40 -18.97
N ILE A 35 -7.70 22.07 -17.96
CA ILE A 35 -9.10 21.93 -17.59
C ILE A 35 -9.99 22.53 -18.69
N ASP A 36 -10.97 21.74 -19.14
CA ASP A 36 -12.06 22.20 -20.00
C ASP A 36 -13.18 22.69 -19.06
N THR A 37 -13.12 23.97 -18.71
CA THR A 37 -14.07 24.60 -17.77
C THR A 37 -15.54 24.45 -18.21
N PRO A 38 -15.91 24.65 -19.50
CA PRO A 38 -17.26 24.36 -19.98
C PRO A 38 -17.70 22.91 -19.75
N LYS A 39 -16.82 21.93 -19.97
CA LYS A 39 -17.12 20.52 -19.69
C LYS A 39 -17.26 20.26 -18.19
N PHE A 40 -16.33 20.77 -17.38
CA PHE A 40 -16.34 20.63 -15.93
C PHE A 40 -17.64 21.16 -15.32
N ASN A 41 -18.07 22.36 -15.72
CA ASN A 41 -19.29 22.99 -15.21
C ASN A 41 -20.59 22.26 -15.58
N LYS A 42 -20.55 21.36 -16.59
CA LYS A 42 -21.70 20.51 -16.95
C LYS A 42 -21.81 19.26 -16.07
N LEU A 43 -20.76 18.89 -15.33
CA LEU A 43 -20.74 17.72 -14.46
C LEU A 43 -21.58 17.99 -13.21
N LYS A 44 -22.59 17.14 -12.98
CA LYS A 44 -23.58 17.36 -11.92
C LYS A 44 -23.15 16.76 -10.59
N SER A 45 -22.56 15.56 -10.61
CA SER A 45 -22.16 14.88 -9.38
C SER A 45 -20.76 15.29 -8.94
N LYS A 46 -20.51 15.22 -7.63
CA LYS A 46 -19.19 15.40 -7.03
C LYS A 46 -18.20 14.35 -7.57
N GLU A 47 -18.63 13.10 -7.60
CA GLU A 47 -17.82 11.98 -8.10
C GLU A 47 -17.34 12.23 -9.53
N ASP A 48 -18.23 12.66 -10.45
CA ASP A 48 -17.85 12.97 -11.84
C ASP A 48 -16.83 14.11 -11.92
N ARG A 49 -17.02 15.16 -11.10
CA ARG A 49 -16.09 16.31 -11.06
C ARG A 49 -14.71 15.88 -10.58
N ILE A 50 -14.62 15.14 -9.47
CA ILE A 50 -13.35 14.66 -8.92
C ILE A 50 -12.68 13.67 -9.86
N SER A 51 -13.42 12.71 -10.42
CA SER A 51 -12.89 11.74 -11.38
C SER A 51 -12.36 12.43 -12.66
N TYR A 52 -13.02 13.48 -13.12
CA TYR A 52 -12.52 14.30 -14.23
C TYR A 52 -11.23 15.04 -13.85
N LEU A 53 -11.18 15.68 -12.68
CA LEU A 53 -9.99 16.39 -12.21
C LEU A 53 -8.80 15.44 -12.01
N ARG A 54 -9.04 14.22 -11.49
CA ARG A 54 -8.03 13.15 -11.44
C ARG A 54 -7.45 12.91 -12.83
N ALA A 55 -8.31 12.70 -13.83
CA ALA A 55 -7.86 12.37 -15.17
C ALA A 55 -6.95 13.47 -15.75
N VAL A 56 -7.34 14.74 -15.55
CA VAL A 56 -6.53 15.89 -15.98
C VAL A 56 -5.23 15.98 -15.18
N ALA A 57 -5.27 15.83 -13.86
CA ALA A 57 -4.09 15.92 -12.99
C ALA A 57 -3.06 14.82 -13.29
N ILE A 58 -3.51 13.57 -13.44
CA ILE A 58 -2.64 12.45 -13.83
C ILE A 58 -2.01 12.72 -15.20
N GLY A 59 -2.78 13.22 -16.18
CA GLY A 59 -2.25 13.59 -17.49
C GLY A 59 -1.14 14.64 -17.41
N SER A 60 -1.37 15.73 -16.66
CA SER A 60 -0.37 16.78 -16.44
C SER A 60 0.91 16.26 -15.79
N LEU A 61 0.77 15.40 -14.77
CA LEU A 61 1.92 14.84 -14.05
C LEU A 61 2.71 13.87 -14.92
N ILE A 62 2.04 13.04 -15.74
CA ILE A 62 2.71 12.13 -16.68
C ILE A 62 3.51 12.93 -17.69
N GLU A 63 2.94 13.95 -18.32
CA GLU A 63 3.67 14.72 -19.34
C GLU A 63 4.87 15.47 -18.77
N ASP A 64 4.75 15.99 -17.55
CA ASP A 64 5.87 16.62 -16.85
C ASP A 64 7.00 15.61 -16.56
N VAL A 65 6.66 14.42 -16.07
CA VAL A 65 7.63 13.36 -15.80
C VAL A 65 8.27 12.81 -17.08
N VAL A 66 7.51 12.70 -18.18
CA VAL A 66 8.05 12.32 -19.49
C VAL A 66 9.06 13.35 -19.99
N ALA A 67 8.76 14.64 -19.86
CA ALA A 67 9.70 15.70 -20.25
C ALA A 67 11.02 15.59 -19.45
N ILE A 68 10.93 15.38 -18.13
CA ILE A 68 12.09 15.19 -17.26
C ILE A 68 12.89 13.95 -17.65
N PHE A 69 12.20 12.84 -17.95
CA PHE A 69 12.86 11.62 -18.39
C PHE A 69 13.68 11.84 -19.66
N ILE A 70 13.09 12.49 -20.67
CA ILE A 70 13.77 12.78 -21.95
C ILE A 70 14.94 13.75 -21.74
N GLU A 71 14.76 14.80 -20.94
CA GLU A 71 15.84 15.76 -20.62
C GLU A 71 17.03 15.10 -19.91
N ASN A 72 16.78 14.05 -19.13
CA ASN A 72 17.80 13.38 -18.31
C ASN A 72 18.16 11.97 -18.82
N GLU A 73 17.81 11.62 -20.05
CA GLU A 73 17.96 10.27 -20.61
C GLU A 73 19.39 9.73 -20.48
N GLU A 74 20.39 10.55 -20.83
CA GLU A 74 21.80 10.13 -20.74
C GLU A 74 22.24 9.82 -19.32
N LEU A 75 21.82 10.63 -18.33
CA LEU A 75 22.16 10.42 -16.93
C LEU A 75 21.47 9.16 -16.37
N ILE A 76 20.23 8.91 -16.80
CA ILE A 76 19.48 7.72 -16.43
C ILE A 76 20.17 6.46 -16.98
N LEU A 77 20.59 6.47 -18.26
CA LEU A 77 21.29 5.34 -18.88
C LEU A 77 22.65 5.06 -18.24
N LYS A 78 23.34 6.09 -17.75
CA LYS A 78 24.59 5.95 -17.00
C LYS A 78 24.38 5.50 -15.54
N GLY A 79 23.15 5.47 -15.05
CA GLY A 79 22.85 5.21 -13.64
C GLY A 79 23.23 6.37 -12.69
N GLU A 80 23.43 7.57 -13.24
CA GLU A 80 23.88 8.78 -12.51
C GLU A 80 22.70 9.68 -12.09
N PHE A 81 21.47 9.32 -12.47
CA PHE A 81 20.27 10.02 -12.03
C PHE A 81 19.78 9.49 -10.66
N HIS A 82 20.30 10.07 -9.58
CA HIS A 82 20.04 9.61 -8.20
C HIS A 82 18.75 10.15 -7.54
N HIS A 83 17.76 10.52 -8.35
CA HIS A 83 16.49 11.07 -7.87
C HIS A 83 15.31 10.34 -8.52
N ALA A 84 14.13 10.36 -7.89
CA ALA A 84 12.90 10.02 -8.59
C ALA A 84 12.54 11.14 -9.57
N LEU A 85 11.92 10.81 -10.71
CA LEU A 85 11.50 11.81 -11.70
C LEU A 85 10.51 12.82 -11.09
N THR A 86 9.62 12.35 -10.23
CA THR A 86 8.66 13.17 -9.47
C THR A 86 9.32 14.19 -8.56
N ASN A 87 10.56 13.96 -8.11
CA ASN A 87 11.32 14.93 -7.30
C ASN A 87 11.88 16.09 -8.10
N LYS A 88 11.96 15.97 -9.43
CA LYS A 88 12.34 17.06 -10.35
C LYS A 88 11.13 17.69 -11.03
N SER A 89 9.93 17.19 -10.73
CA SER A 89 8.67 17.72 -11.24
C SER A 89 8.46 19.16 -10.83
N LYS A 90 7.99 20.00 -11.76
CA LYS A 90 7.53 21.36 -11.41
C LYS A 90 6.33 21.34 -10.45
N TYR A 91 5.64 20.20 -10.35
CA TYR A 91 4.52 19.97 -9.44
C TYR A 91 4.95 19.35 -8.11
N GLN A 92 6.25 19.19 -7.84
CA GLN A 92 6.75 18.55 -6.60
C GLN A 92 6.12 19.14 -5.34
N ALA A 93 6.06 20.48 -5.22
CA ALA A 93 5.46 21.13 -4.06
C ALA A 93 3.97 20.78 -3.91
N GLN A 94 3.23 20.78 -5.02
CA GLN A 94 1.80 20.46 -5.00
C GLN A 94 1.55 18.99 -4.63
N MET A 95 2.37 18.08 -5.17
CA MET A 95 2.31 16.65 -4.81
C MET A 95 2.61 16.44 -3.33
N LYS A 96 3.60 17.17 -2.79
CA LYS A 96 3.93 17.12 -1.36
C LYS A 96 2.76 17.60 -0.50
N ASP A 97 2.10 18.68 -0.89
CA ASP A 97 0.94 19.21 -0.17
C ASP A 97 -0.21 18.19 -0.14
N ILE A 98 -0.51 17.55 -1.28
CA ILE A 98 -1.51 16.47 -1.37
C ILE A 98 -1.12 15.30 -0.46
N ILE A 99 0.13 14.83 -0.52
CA ILE A 99 0.60 13.71 0.31
C ILE A 99 0.46 14.04 1.80
N ASN A 100 0.87 15.25 2.22
CA ASN A 100 0.76 15.66 3.62
C ASN A 100 -0.68 15.67 4.10
N LEU A 101 -1.60 16.17 3.27
CA LEU A 101 -3.02 16.20 3.58
C LEU A 101 -3.61 14.78 3.63
N SER A 102 -3.23 13.90 2.70
CA SER A 102 -3.63 12.49 2.70
C SER A 102 -3.12 11.76 3.95
N ILE A 103 -1.90 12.02 4.40
CA ILE A 103 -1.38 11.47 5.66
C ILE A 103 -2.26 11.90 6.82
N GLN A 104 -2.53 13.20 6.96
CA GLN A 104 -3.27 13.75 8.09
C GLN A 104 -4.72 13.27 8.16
N ASN A 105 -5.42 13.25 7.01
CA ASN A 105 -6.87 13.05 7.00
C ASN A 105 -7.30 11.65 6.54
N ILE A 106 -6.48 10.94 5.76
CA ILE A 106 -6.83 9.66 5.15
C ILE A 106 -6.11 8.53 5.88
N TYR A 107 -4.77 8.52 5.86
CA TYR A 107 -3.97 7.42 6.42
C TYR A 107 -3.97 7.41 7.96
N GLN A 108 -4.08 8.58 8.58
CA GLN A 108 -4.25 8.71 10.04
C GLN A 108 -5.72 8.74 10.47
N SER A 109 -6.65 8.42 9.56
CA SER A 109 -8.04 8.24 9.95
C SER A 109 -8.18 7.07 10.93
N ARG A 110 -9.16 7.18 11.83
CA ARG A 110 -9.40 6.16 12.85
C ARG A 110 -9.62 4.76 12.25
N GLU A 111 -10.37 4.68 11.14
CA GLU A 111 -10.66 3.42 10.47
C GLU A 111 -9.38 2.75 9.93
N VAL A 112 -8.47 3.52 9.35
CA VAL A 112 -7.18 2.99 8.85
C VAL A 112 -6.32 2.52 10.00
N ILE A 113 -6.20 3.31 11.07
CA ILE A 113 -5.42 2.94 12.27
C ILE A 113 -5.96 1.65 12.90
N GLU A 114 -7.28 1.51 13.05
CA GLU A 114 -7.90 0.30 13.60
C GLU A 114 -7.60 -0.93 12.72
N LYS A 115 -7.65 -0.79 11.39
CA LYS A 115 -7.27 -1.88 10.46
C LYS A 115 -5.79 -2.24 10.57
N GLU A 116 -4.90 -1.25 10.67
CA GLU A 116 -3.46 -1.48 10.83
C GLU A 116 -3.15 -2.24 12.13
N ILE A 117 -3.76 -1.84 13.25
CA ILE A 117 -3.59 -2.53 14.55
C ILE A 117 -3.99 -4.00 14.43
N VAL A 118 -5.13 -4.29 13.80
CA VAL A 118 -5.59 -5.67 13.56
C VAL A 118 -4.60 -6.42 12.67
N GLY A 119 -4.10 -5.79 11.60
CA GLY A 119 -3.09 -6.36 10.71
C GLY A 119 -1.80 -6.73 11.45
N TYR A 120 -1.30 -5.84 12.33
CA TYR A 120 -0.12 -6.10 13.16
C TYR A 120 -0.30 -7.33 14.05
N GLU A 121 -1.42 -7.43 14.75
CA GLU A 121 -1.70 -8.55 15.66
C GLU A 121 -1.80 -9.88 14.91
N ILE A 122 -2.42 -9.86 13.72
CA ILE A 122 -2.49 -11.03 12.83
C ILE A 122 -1.09 -11.47 12.44
N LEU A 123 -0.29 -10.57 11.87
CA LEU A 123 1.06 -10.91 11.39
C LEU A 123 1.96 -11.38 12.53
N GLN A 124 1.93 -10.70 13.68
CA GLN A 124 2.69 -11.08 14.87
C GLN A 124 2.34 -12.48 15.33
N THR A 125 1.04 -12.80 15.43
CA THR A 125 0.59 -14.12 15.87
C THR A 125 1.00 -15.21 14.90
N LEU A 126 0.79 -15.01 13.58
CA LEU A 126 1.16 -15.98 12.57
C LEU A 126 2.67 -16.25 12.58
N LEU A 127 3.48 -15.19 12.52
CA LEU A 127 4.93 -15.29 12.56
C LEU A 127 5.39 -15.99 13.84
N HIS A 128 4.91 -15.57 15.00
CA HIS A 128 5.31 -16.16 16.28
C HIS A 128 5.00 -17.66 16.34
N LYS A 129 3.78 -18.08 15.96
CA LYS A 129 3.37 -19.49 16.05
C LYS A 129 4.14 -20.38 15.07
N PHE A 130 4.28 -19.96 13.81
CA PHE A 130 5.01 -20.75 12.82
C PHE A 130 6.51 -20.79 13.11
N ILE A 131 7.13 -19.66 13.47
CA ILE A 131 8.56 -19.59 13.83
C ILE A 131 8.86 -20.47 15.04
N THR A 132 8.00 -20.43 16.06
CA THR A 132 8.16 -21.27 17.26
C THR A 132 8.10 -22.76 16.87
N ALA A 133 7.11 -23.15 16.06
CA ALA A 133 6.94 -24.54 15.66
C ALA A 133 8.13 -25.07 14.82
N VAL A 134 8.66 -24.30 13.85
CA VAL A 134 9.81 -24.74 13.05
C VAL A 134 11.12 -24.78 13.86
N ASN A 135 11.29 -23.91 14.86
CA ASN A 135 12.44 -23.97 15.75
C ASN A 135 12.33 -25.15 16.72
N ASN A 136 11.13 -25.43 17.26
CA ASN A 136 10.89 -26.60 18.09
C ASN A 136 11.11 -27.91 17.31
N GLN A 137 10.78 -27.93 16.01
CA GLN A 137 11.15 -29.05 15.12
C GLN A 137 12.65 -29.25 15.06
N HIS A 138 13.38 -28.17 14.74
CA HIS A 138 14.84 -28.19 14.61
C HIS A 138 15.55 -28.61 15.91
N HIS A 139 15.03 -28.21 17.06
CA HIS A 139 15.58 -28.58 18.37
C HIS A 139 15.04 -29.91 18.92
N HIS A 140 14.30 -30.67 18.10
CA HIS A 140 13.68 -31.94 18.49
C HIS A 140 12.79 -31.86 19.74
N SER A 141 12.14 -30.71 19.95
CA SER A 141 11.31 -30.39 21.12
C SER A 141 9.85 -30.11 20.76
N LEU A 142 9.33 -30.78 19.71
CA LEU A 142 7.96 -30.58 19.22
C LEU A 142 6.89 -31.01 20.23
N SER A 143 5.99 -30.08 20.54
CA SER A 143 4.72 -30.41 21.18
C SER A 143 3.70 -31.00 20.20
N ASN A 144 2.61 -31.58 20.72
CA ASN A 144 1.49 -32.03 19.88
C ASN A 144 0.84 -30.85 19.13
N TYR A 145 0.83 -29.67 19.73
CA TYR A 145 0.30 -28.47 19.09
C TYR A 145 1.22 -27.98 17.96
N ASP A 146 2.54 -28.00 18.15
CA ASP A 146 3.49 -27.61 17.09
C ASP A 146 3.33 -28.49 15.85
N LYS A 147 3.13 -29.80 16.03
CA LYS A 147 2.86 -30.73 14.92
C LYS A 147 1.60 -30.36 14.13
N LEU A 148 0.56 -29.86 14.80
CA LEU A 148 -0.66 -29.38 14.13
C LEU A 148 -0.40 -28.07 13.39
N ILE A 149 0.33 -27.13 13.99
CA ILE A 149 0.72 -25.87 13.35
C ILE A 149 1.54 -26.13 12.08
N LEU A 150 2.53 -27.03 12.14
CA LEU A 150 3.35 -27.36 10.97
C LEU A 150 2.54 -28.00 9.83
N LYS A 151 1.51 -28.80 10.16
CA LYS A 151 0.59 -29.37 9.15
C LYS A 151 -0.28 -28.31 8.45
N MET A 152 -0.44 -27.13 9.03
CA MET A 152 -1.12 -26.01 8.38
C MET A 152 -0.26 -25.33 7.31
N LEU A 153 1.06 -25.55 7.32
CA LEU A 153 1.94 -25.07 6.26
C LEU A 153 1.71 -25.87 4.97
N PRO A 154 1.70 -25.23 3.79
CA PRO A 154 1.74 -25.96 2.52
C PRO A 154 2.98 -26.84 2.43
N GLU A 155 2.89 -27.98 1.73
CA GLU A 155 3.98 -28.98 1.64
C GLU A 155 5.34 -28.38 1.28
N LYS A 156 5.37 -27.43 0.34
CA LYS A 156 6.61 -26.73 -0.08
C LYS A 156 7.33 -25.98 1.05
N PHE A 157 6.63 -25.66 2.14
CA PHE A 157 7.15 -24.97 3.33
C PHE A 157 7.38 -25.89 4.53
N GLN A 158 7.11 -27.19 4.43
CA GLN A 158 7.33 -28.14 5.53
C GLN A 158 8.76 -28.69 5.60
N ASN A 159 9.60 -28.39 4.60
CA ASN A 159 10.99 -28.82 4.59
C ASN A 159 11.77 -28.15 5.73
N GLU A 160 12.42 -28.97 6.54
CA GLU A 160 13.28 -28.50 7.61
C GLU A 160 14.49 -27.73 7.08
N LYS A 161 14.92 -26.70 7.82
CA LYS A 161 16.08 -25.88 7.48
C LYS A 161 17.06 -25.85 8.64
N GLU A 162 18.33 -26.05 8.31
CA GLU A 162 19.42 -26.14 9.29
C GLU A 162 19.69 -24.83 10.02
N THR A 163 19.71 -23.72 9.28
CA THR A 163 20.06 -22.43 9.86
C THR A 163 18.83 -21.66 10.34
N LEU A 164 18.96 -20.93 11.45
CA LEU A 164 17.92 -20.04 11.95
C LEU A 164 17.48 -19.04 10.88
N TYR A 165 18.43 -18.45 10.15
CA TYR A 165 18.14 -17.52 9.06
C TYR A 165 17.20 -18.14 8.01
N GLN A 166 17.49 -19.36 7.54
CA GLN A 166 16.66 -20.03 6.54
C GLN A 166 15.27 -20.39 7.08
N ARG A 167 15.15 -20.78 8.36
CA ARG A 167 13.84 -21.03 9.00
C ARG A 167 13.00 -19.76 9.06
N LEU A 168 13.59 -18.66 9.52
CA LEU A 168 12.90 -17.36 9.58
C LEU A 168 12.51 -16.89 8.18
N LEU A 169 13.42 -16.97 7.21
CA LEU A 169 13.15 -16.59 5.83
C LEU A 169 12.04 -17.44 5.20
N GLN A 170 12.02 -18.75 5.46
CA GLN A 170 10.97 -19.65 4.97
C GLN A 170 9.60 -19.26 5.50
N ILE A 171 9.49 -18.97 6.81
CA ILE A 171 8.22 -18.55 7.41
C ILE A 171 7.81 -17.15 6.96
N CYS A 172 8.73 -16.19 6.90
CA CYS A 172 8.44 -14.85 6.37
C CYS A 172 7.95 -14.93 4.92
N HIS A 173 8.58 -15.76 4.08
CA HIS A 173 8.15 -15.99 2.70
C HIS A 173 6.75 -16.62 2.65
N TYR A 174 6.45 -17.61 3.50
CA TYR A 174 5.11 -18.18 3.55
C TYR A 174 4.06 -17.12 3.93
N VAL A 175 4.29 -16.38 5.02
CA VAL A 175 3.35 -15.36 5.52
C VAL A 175 3.16 -14.24 4.51
N SER A 176 4.21 -13.82 3.79
CA SER A 176 4.10 -12.78 2.76
C SER A 176 3.30 -13.20 1.52
N LEU A 177 3.07 -14.50 1.30
CA LEU A 177 2.24 -15.00 0.21
C LEU A 177 0.75 -15.04 0.56
N LEU A 178 0.39 -14.81 1.84
CA LEU A 178 -1.00 -14.83 2.27
C LEU A 178 -1.71 -13.55 1.80
N THR A 179 -2.94 -13.70 1.34
CA THR A 179 -3.86 -12.57 1.22
C THR A 179 -4.40 -12.19 2.60
N ASP A 180 -4.87 -10.97 2.77
CA ASP A 180 -5.46 -10.49 4.04
C ASP A 180 -6.54 -11.44 4.57
N GLY A 181 -7.44 -11.89 3.70
CA GLY A 181 -8.50 -12.84 4.07
C GLY A 181 -7.95 -14.19 4.53
N LYS A 182 -6.87 -14.69 3.91
CA LYS A 182 -6.24 -15.95 4.33
C LYS A 182 -5.43 -15.82 5.61
N ALA A 183 -4.75 -14.69 5.81
CA ALA A 183 -4.05 -14.38 7.05
C ALA A 183 -5.03 -14.30 8.22
N LEU A 184 -6.16 -13.58 8.03
CA LEU A 184 -7.22 -13.51 9.03
C LEU A 184 -7.84 -14.88 9.32
N GLU A 185 -8.14 -15.68 8.29
CA GLU A 185 -8.67 -17.04 8.47
C GLU A 185 -7.74 -17.92 9.31
N LEU A 186 -6.44 -17.89 9.04
CA LEU A 186 -5.44 -18.63 9.81
C LEU A 186 -5.33 -18.12 11.24
N PHE A 187 -5.33 -16.80 11.43
CA PHE A 187 -5.30 -16.17 12.74
C PHE A 187 -6.49 -16.58 13.61
N GLU A 188 -7.70 -16.51 13.06
CA GLU A 188 -8.92 -16.92 13.76
C GLU A 188 -8.93 -18.43 14.04
N THR A 189 -8.33 -19.26 13.17
CA THR A 189 -8.15 -20.69 13.41
C THR A 189 -7.20 -20.95 14.58
N ILE A 190 -6.03 -20.31 14.56
CA ILE A 190 -4.97 -20.48 15.57
C ILE A 190 -5.45 -20.02 16.95
N ASN A 191 -6.23 -18.94 16.99
CA ASN A 191 -6.79 -18.38 18.22
C ASN A 191 -8.14 -19.02 18.64
N GLY A 192 -8.58 -20.09 17.96
CA GLY A 192 -9.78 -20.83 18.35
C GLY A 192 -11.09 -20.06 18.18
N ARG A 193 -11.11 -19.04 17.32
CA ARG A 193 -12.28 -18.20 17.04
C ARG A 193 -13.02 -18.61 15.77
N LYS A 194 -12.39 -19.42 14.91
CA LYS A 194 -13.04 -20.00 13.73
C LYS A 194 -14.16 -20.93 14.17
N LYS A 195 -15.38 -20.65 13.70
CA LYS A 195 -16.55 -21.52 13.90
C LYS A 195 -16.34 -22.83 13.14
N VAL A 196 -16.55 -23.95 13.82
CA VAL A 196 -16.48 -25.32 13.29
C VAL A 196 -17.88 -25.81 12.95
#